data_AF-A0A220U9K8-F1
#
_entry.id   AF-A0A220U9K8-F1
#
_cell.length_a   1.000
_cell.length_b   1.000
_cell.length_c   1.000
_cell.angle_alpha   90.00
_cell.angle_beta   90.00
_cell.angle_gamma   90.00
#
_symmetry.space_group_name_H-M   'P 1'
#
loop_
_entity.id
_entity.type
_entity.pdbx_description
1 polymer ?
#
loop_
_entity_poly.entity_id
_entity_poly.type
_entity_poly.pdbx_seq_one_letter_code
_entity_poly.pdbx_strand_id
1 'polypeptide(L)'
;MTQGQRFNPPPNWPEPPHDGWIPPADFSPGHSWGPVPAGWRLWATAAGDGEAPLQSSEDVPASGARPRRRVDQYPVAVLNPGMWADNHLESEDYGFPPATPRRDRPRLRLGVTITVTALGFLLAAATAIMFVMIVDFGTEDLTRVLGGAAGHLHAATGAPGTGTISPVHG
;
A
#
# COMPACT_ATOMS: atom_id res chain seq x y z
N MET A 1 17.87 7.61 59.82
CA MET A 1 16.63 7.08 60.43
C MET A 1 15.85 6.34 59.35
N THR A 2 16.04 5.03 59.20
CA THR A 2 15.35 4.14 58.23
C THR A 2 14.29 3.28 58.95
N GLN A 3 13.59 3.86 59.93
CA GLN A 3 12.50 3.18 60.62
C GLN A 3 11.33 3.04 59.64
N GLY A 4 11.15 1.83 59.06
CA GLY A 4 10.03 1.50 58.17
C GLY A 4 10.33 1.38 56.67
N GLN A 5 11.60 1.44 56.24
CA GLN A 5 11.99 1.22 54.84
C GLN A 5 12.71 -0.13 54.66
N ARG A 6 12.17 -0.99 53.77
CA ARG A 6 12.76 -2.27 53.37
C ARG A 6 13.69 -2.05 52.16
N PHE A 7 14.84 -2.71 52.17
CA PHE A 7 15.74 -2.73 51.02
C PHE A 7 15.13 -3.52 49.85
N ASN A 8 15.12 -2.94 48.66
CA ASN A 8 14.53 -3.48 47.42
C ASN A 8 15.58 -3.53 46.30
N PRO A 9 16.38 -4.61 46.22
CA PRO A 9 17.41 -4.72 45.19
C PRO A 9 16.81 -4.90 43.78
N PRO A 10 17.40 -4.29 42.75
CA PRO A 10 17.08 -4.56 41.35
C PRO A 10 17.20 -6.04 40.96
N PRO A 11 16.51 -6.51 39.90
CA PRO A 11 16.56 -7.93 39.48
C PRO A 11 17.94 -8.44 39.07
N ASN A 12 18.84 -7.53 38.67
CA ASN A 12 20.22 -7.82 38.27
C ASN A 12 21.22 -7.75 39.43
N TRP A 13 20.76 -7.55 40.66
CA TRP A 13 21.59 -7.48 41.87
C TRP A 13 21.49 -8.80 42.65
N PRO A 14 22.51 -9.13 43.47
CA PRO A 14 22.42 -10.27 44.36
C PRO A 14 21.29 -10.10 45.38
N GLU A 15 20.67 -11.20 45.75
CA GLU A 15 19.62 -11.24 46.78
C GLU A 15 20.22 -10.88 48.16
N PRO A 16 19.48 -10.14 49.03
CA PRO A 16 19.97 -9.80 50.35
C PRO A 16 20.14 -11.06 51.21
N PRO A 17 21.04 -11.05 52.21
CA PRO A 17 21.30 -12.23 53.05
C PRO A 17 20.07 -12.77 53.78
N HIS A 18 19.11 -11.90 54.12
CA HIS A 18 17.86 -12.26 54.76
C HIS A 18 16.79 -11.20 54.51
N ASP A 19 15.53 -11.56 54.75
CA ASP A 19 14.43 -10.61 54.69
C ASP A 19 14.60 -9.48 55.72
N GLY A 20 14.32 -8.25 55.29
CA GLY A 20 14.49 -7.06 56.11
C GLY A 20 15.95 -6.68 56.38
N TRP A 21 16.91 -7.21 55.60
CA TRP A 21 18.31 -6.79 55.68
C TRP A 21 18.46 -5.28 55.51
N ILE A 22 19.25 -4.69 56.40
CA ILE A 22 19.60 -3.27 56.39
C ILE A 22 21.09 -3.17 56.05
N PRO A 23 21.46 -2.53 54.93
CA PRO A 23 22.86 -2.33 54.59
C PRO A 23 23.62 -1.55 55.67
N PRO A 24 24.92 -1.82 55.83
CA PRO A 24 25.84 -0.97 56.60
C PRO A 24 25.81 0.49 56.13
N ALA A 25 26.21 1.43 56.98
CA ALA A 25 26.21 2.86 56.66
C ALA A 25 27.15 3.23 55.50
N ASP A 26 28.19 2.42 55.26
CA ASP A 26 29.18 2.51 54.20
C ASP A 26 28.86 1.63 52.98
N PHE A 27 27.65 1.09 52.90
CA PHE A 27 27.22 0.25 51.79
C PHE A 27 27.28 1.00 50.45
N SER A 28 28.00 0.40 49.51
CA SER A 28 28.03 0.81 48.12
C SER A 28 27.80 -0.40 47.22
N PRO A 29 27.04 -0.26 46.12
CA PRO A 29 26.91 -1.33 45.13
C PRO A 29 28.28 -1.77 44.61
N GLY A 30 28.52 -3.07 44.54
CA GLY A 30 29.75 -3.60 43.94
C GLY A 30 29.88 -3.18 42.48
N HIS A 31 31.10 -2.94 42.00
CA HIS A 31 31.36 -2.53 40.61
C HIS A 31 30.87 -3.55 39.56
N SER A 32 30.70 -4.82 39.95
CA SER A 32 30.14 -5.88 39.10
C SER A 32 28.61 -5.91 39.08
N TRP A 33 27.94 -5.15 39.94
CA TRP A 33 26.48 -5.09 39.96
C TRP A 33 26.03 -4.16 38.84
N GLY A 34 24.98 -4.56 38.12
CA GLY A 34 24.47 -3.73 37.05
C GLY A 34 23.95 -2.38 37.56
N PRO A 35 23.84 -1.36 36.70
CA PRO A 35 23.32 -0.06 37.12
C PRO A 35 21.90 -0.19 37.67
N VAL A 36 21.54 0.71 38.58
CA VAL A 36 20.17 0.86 39.07
C VAL A 36 19.30 1.34 37.90
N PRO A 37 18.20 0.64 37.54
CA PRO A 37 17.29 1.09 36.50
C PRO A 37 16.69 2.46 36.79
N ALA A 38 16.36 3.22 35.75
CA ALA A 38 15.71 4.51 35.89
C ALA A 38 14.37 4.37 36.65
N GLY A 39 14.16 5.22 37.66
CA GLY A 39 12.96 5.21 38.50
C GLY A 39 12.93 4.14 39.60
N TRP A 40 13.96 3.30 39.73
CA TRP A 40 14.03 2.27 40.77
C TRP A 40 14.29 2.87 42.16
N ARG A 41 13.49 2.47 43.15
CA ARG A 41 13.64 2.88 44.55
C ARG A 41 14.22 1.72 45.36
N LEU A 42 15.48 1.87 45.78
CA LEU A 42 16.17 0.89 46.64
C LEU A 42 15.55 0.77 48.04
N TRP A 43 14.71 1.74 48.43
CA TRP A 43 14.07 1.82 49.73
C TRP A 43 12.56 1.89 49.53
N ALA A 44 11.87 0.79 49.84
CA ALA A 44 10.43 0.68 49.78
C ALA A 44 9.82 0.87 51.18
N THR A 45 8.82 1.73 51.31
CA THR A 45 8.01 1.81 52.53
C THR A 45 7.03 0.65 52.58
N ALA A 46 6.82 0.06 53.77
CA ALA A 46 5.93 -1.09 53.95
C ALA A 46 4.43 -0.81 53.62
N ALA A 47 4.06 0.46 53.41
CA ALA A 47 2.77 0.87 52.90
C ALA A 47 2.92 1.35 51.45
N GLY A 48 2.30 0.63 50.52
CA GLY A 48 2.38 0.84 49.08
C GLY A 48 1.49 1.97 48.58
N ASP A 49 1.80 3.21 48.98
CA ASP A 49 1.16 4.44 48.47
C ASP A 49 2.20 5.54 48.17
N GLY A 50 3.39 5.14 47.72
CA GLY A 50 4.35 6.09 47.18
C GLY A 50 4.08 6.28 45.70
N GLU A 51 3.68 7.49 45.31
CA GLU A 51 3.45 7.89 43.91
C GLU A 51 4.61 7.37 43.02
N ALA A 52 4.26 6.49 42.07
CA ALA A 52 5.25 5.94 41.15
C ALA A 52 5.82 7.10 40.32
N PRO A 53 7.13 7.17 40.05
CA PRO A 53 7.71 8.25 39.22
C PRO A 53 7.13 8.34 37.80
N LEU A 54 6.39 7.31 37.36
CA LEU A 54 5.65 7.32 36.11
C LEU A 54 4.36 8.15 36.20
N GLN A 55 3.80 8.38 37.40
CA GLN A 55 2.60 9.19 37.59
C GLN A 55 2.83 10.67 37.31
N SER A 56 4.05 11.17 37.54
CA SER A 56 4.43 12.53 37.13
C SER A 56 4.73 12.68 35.62
N SER A 57 4.72 11.57 34.87
CA SER A 57 4.74 11.56 33.39
C SER A 57 3.39 11.19 32.77
N GLU A 58 2.32 11.03 33.57
CA GLU A 58 0.99 10.63 33.08
C GLU A 58 0.29 11.65 32.19
N ASP A 59 0.79 12.89 32.13
CA ASP A 59 0.30 13.89 31.19
C ASP A 59 0.76 13.65 29.73
N VAL A 60 1.66 12.69 29.50
CA VAL A 60 2.09 12.28 28.16
C VAL A 60 2.00 10.76 28.02
N PRO A 61 0.90 10.21 27.47
CA PRO A 61 0.85 8.79 27.15
C PRO A 61 1.98 8.43 26.18
N ALA A 62 2.62 7.27 26.38
CA ALA A 62 3.72 6.77 25.57
C ALA A 62 3.40 6.65 24.06
N SER A 63 2.12 6.71 23.68
CA SER A 63 1.64 6.73 22.29
C SER A 63 1.48 8.14 21.69
N GLY A 64 1.69 9.21 22.48
CA GLY A 64 1.37 10.59 22.08
C GLY A 64 -0.13 10.88 21.94
N ALA A 65 -1.00 9.89 22.13
CA ALA A 65 -2.45 10.05 21.99
C ALA A 65 -3.06 10.56 23.29
N ARG A 66 -3.46 11.84 23.33
CA ARG A 66 -4.07 12.49 24.50
C ARG A 66 -5.19 11.62 25.09
N PRO A 67 -5.22 11.36 26.42
CA PRO A 67 -6.30 10.58 27.03
C PRO A 67 -7.64 11.27 26.77
N ARG A 68 -8.52 10.60 26.02
CA ARG A 68 -9.86 11.12 25.71
C ARG A 68 -10.69 11.18 26.99
N ARG A 69 -11.54 12.21 27.11
CA ARG A 69 -12.61 12.25 28.11
C ARG A 69 -13.47 10.99 27.94
N ARG A 70 -13.74 10.27 29.04
CA ARG A 70 -14.61 9.08 28.99
C ARG A 70 -15.91 9.45 28.29
N VAL A 71 -16.22 8.70 27.24
CA VAL A 71 -17.43 8.88 26.46
C VAL A 71 -18.55 8.17 27.21
N ASP A 72 -19.44 8.94 27.84
CA ASP A 72 -20.56 8.40 28.65
C ASP A 72 -21.66 7.76 27.77
N GLN A 73 -21.68 8.06 26.46
CA GLN A 73 -22.66 7.54 25.52
C GLN A 73 -21.96 7.03 24.26
N TYR A 74 -22.12 5.74 23.96
CA TYR A 74 -21.51 5.13 22.78
C TYR A 74 -21.89 5.91 21.51
N PRO A 75 -20.92 6.36 20.71
CA PRO A 75 -21.13 7.34 19.65
C PRO A 75 -21.78 6.76 18.40
N VAL A 76 -22.03 5.45 18.40
CA VAL A 76 -22.63 4.72 17.30
C VAL A 76 -23.95 4.12 17.77
N ALA A 77 -25.06 4.62 17.23
CA ALA A 77 -26.35 3.99 17.37
C ALA A 77 -26.53 2.92 16.28
N VAL A 78 -27.00 1.74 16.67
CA VAL A 78 -27.41 0.70 15.73
C VAL A 78 -28.83 1.02 15.29
N LEU A 79 -29.02 1.45 14.04
CA LEU A 79 -30.37 1.70 13.51
C LEU A 79 -31.06 0.38 13.15
N ASN A 80 -30.33 -0.55 12.53
CA ASN A 80 -30.79 -1.88 12.14
C ASN A 80 -29.63 -2.89 12.20
N PRO A 81 -29.88 -4.21 12.21
CA PRO A 81 -28.83 -5.20 12.02
C PRO A 81 -28.04 -4.91 10.73
N GLY A 82 -26.76 -4.56 10.88
CA GLY A 82 -25.88 -4.17 9.77
C GLY A 82 -25.94 -2.70 9.33
N MET A 83 -26.80 -1.87 9.94
CA MET A 83 -26.88 -0.43 9.68
C MET A 83 -26.56 0.36 10.95
N TRP A 84 -25.45 1.08 10.91
CA TRP A 84 -24.91 1.86 12.01
C TRP A 84 -25.04 3.34 11.65
N ALA A 85 -25.34 4.19 12.63
CA ALA A 85 -25.29 5.65 12.47
C ALA A 85 -23.85 6.09 12.17
N ASP A 86 -23.69 7.27 11.55
CA ASP A 86 -22.37 7.84 11.29
C ASP A 86 -21.55 7.95 12.59
N ASN A 87 -20.39 7.29 12.58
CA ASN A 87 -19.48 7.28 13.71
C ASN A 87 -18.66 8.57 13.72
N HIS A 88 -19.13 9.55 14.49
CA HIS A 88 -18.43 10.83 14.66
C HIS A 88 -17.05 10.69 15.32
N LEU A 89 -16.67 9.52 15.86
CA LEU A 89 -15.29 9.25 16.29
C LEU A 89 -14.32 9.09 15.12
N GLU A 90 -14.77 8.79 13.90
CA GLU A 90 -13.88 8.59 12.74
C GLU A 90 -13.14 9.87 12.34
N SER A 91 -13.74 11.03 12.63
CA SER A 91 -13.13 12.34 12.38
C SER A 91 -12.20 12.81 13.51
N GLU A 92 -12.19 12.13 14.65
CA GLU A 92 -11.39 12.57 15.80
C GLU A 92 -10.01 11.91 15.81
N ASP A 93 -9.00 12.74 15.60
CA ASP A 93 -7.64 12.69 16.15
C ASP A 93 -7.00 11.31 16.32
N TYR A 94 -6.92 10.52 15.24
CA TYR A 94 -6.07 9.33 15.18
C TYR A 94 -4.63 9.64 14.76
N GLY A 95 -4.22 10.92 14.72
CA GLY A 95 -2.90 11.32 14.20
C GLY A 95 -2.73 11.11 12.69
N PHE A 96 -3.76 10.63 11.99
CA PHE A 96 -3.79 10.51 10.54
C PHE A 96 -4.55 11.69 9.94
N PRO A 97 -4.08 12.27 8.83
CA PRO A 97 -4.82 13.31 8.14
C PRO A 97 -6.22 12.78 7.77
N PRO A 98 -7.26 13.62 7.83
CA PRO A 98 -8.61 13.19 7.50
C PRO A 98 -8.64 12.56 6.11
N ALA A 99 -9.39 11.47 5.96
CA ALA A 99 -9.53 10.81 4.67
C ALA A 99 -10.00 11.84 3.63
N THR A 100 -9.33 11.88 2.47
CA THR A 100 -9.70 12.81 1.41
C THR A 100 -11.13 12.48 0.95
N PRO A 101 -12.04 13.47 0.91
CA PRO A 101 -13.43 13.21 0.56
C PRO A 101 -13.50 12.67 -0.87
N ARG A 102 -13.91 11.41 -1.03
CA ARG A 102 -14.12 10.80 -2.34
C ARG A 102 -15.41 11.37 -2.93
N ARG A 103 -15.26 12.19 -3.99
CA ARG A 103 -16.42 12.66 -4.78
C ARG A 103 -16.90 11.52 -5.66
N ASP A 104 -17.96 10.83 -5.23
CA ASP A 104 -18.66 9.92 -6.11
C ASP A 104 -19.43 10.70 -7.18
N ARG A 105 -19.00 10.54 -8.44
CA ARG A 105 -19.64 11.13 -9.62
C ARG A 105 -20.30 10.03 -10.45
N PRO A 106 -21.47 9.51 -10.04
CA PRO A 106 -22.11 8.36 -10.67
C PRO A 106 -22.40 8.61 -12.16
N ARG A 107 -22.80 9.83 -12.52
CA ARG A 107 -23.07 10.25 -13.90
C ARG A 107 -21.82 10.23 -14.78
N LEU A 108 -20.66 10.62 -14.23
CA LEU A 108 -19.39 10.59 -14.95
C LEU A 108 -18.97 9.15 -15.23
N ARG A 109 -19.05 8.27 -14.22
CA ARG A 109 -18.73 6.84 -14.39
C ARG A 109 -19.59 6.20 -15.47
N LEU A 110 -20.91 6.43 -15.42
CA LEU A 110 -21.84 5.93 -16.43
C LEU A 110 -21.47 6.43 -17.84
N GLY A 111 -21.20 7.72 -17.98
CA GLY A 111 -20.75 8.31 -19.25
C GLY A 111 -19.50 7.63 -19.79
N VAL A 112 -18.47 7.45 -18.94
CA VAL A 112 -17.22 6.78 -19.30
C VAL A 112 -17.47 5.33 -19.75
N THR A 113 -18.30 4.57 -19.03
CA THR A 113 -18.64 3.18 -19.40
C THR A 113 -19.32 3.12 -20.77
N ILE A 114 -20.29 4.01 -21.03
CA ILE A 114 -20.96 4.08 -22.32
C ILE A 114 -19.96 4.42 -23.43
N THR A 115 -19.08 5.41 -23.23
CA THR A 115 -18.09 5.80 -24.25
C THR A 115 -17.10 4.69 -24.56
N VAL A 116 -16.60 3.97 -23.54
CA VAL A 116 -15.66 2.86 -23.73
C VAL A 116 -16.33 1.71 -24.48
N THR A 117 -17.59 1.41 -24.14
CA THR A 117 -18.37 0.36 -24.80
C THR A 117 -18.63 0.68 -26.27
N ALA A 118 -19.07 1.91 -26.57
CA ALA A 118 -19.29 2.37 -27.93
C ALA A 118 -18.00 2.34 -28.76
N LEU A 119 -16.88 2.78 -28.19
CA LEU A 119 -15.57 2.72 -28.85
C LEU A 119 -15.15 1.28 -29.18
N GLY A 120 -15.39 0.34 -28.25
CA GLY A 120 -15.14 -1.08 -28.49
C GLY A 120 -15.95 -1.64 -29.66
N PHE A 121 -17.25 -1.32 -29.74
CA PHE A 121 -18.08 -1.71 -30.87
C PHE A 121 -17.61 -1.13 -32.20
N LEU A 122 -17.23 0.15 -32.23
CA LEU A 122 -16.71 0.79 -33.43
C LEU A 122 -15.41 0.12 -33.91
N LEU A 123 -14.50 -0.20 -32.99
CA LEU A 123 -13.24 -0.86 -33.32
C LEU A 123 -13.46 -2.29 -33.82
N ALA A 124 -14.40 -3.03 -33.23
CA ALA A 124 -14.77 -4.36 -33.70
C ALA A 124 -15.40 -4.30 -35.11
N ALA A 125 -16.31 -3.34 -35.36
CA ALA A 125 -16.92 -3.14 -36.67
C ALA A 125 -15.89 -2.75 -37.73
N ALA A 126 -15.00 -1.81 -37.41
CA ALA A 126 -13.90 -1.42 -38.31
C ALA A 126 -13.00 -2.61 -38.66
N THR A 127 -12.69 -3.45 -37.67
CA THR A 127 -11.89 -4.68 -37.89
C THR A 127 -12.60 -5.65 -38.83
N ALA A 128 -13.91 -5.85 -38.65
CA ALA A 128 -14.70 -6.72 -39.53
C ALA A 128 -14.77 -6.17 -40.97
N ILE A 129 -15.00 -4.86 -41.13
CA ILE A 129 -15.00 -4.20 -42.44
C ILE A 129 -13.64 -4.35 -43.12
N MET A 130 -12.55 -4.07 -42.39
CA MET A 130 -11.19 -4.20 -42.92
C MET A 130 -10.90 -5.64 -43.36
N PHE A 131 -11.34 -6.64 -42.60
CA PHE A 131 -11.21 -8.04 -43.00
C PHE A 131 -11.95 -8.34 -44.30
N VAL A 132 -13.21 -7.90 -44.42
CA VAL A 132 -13.99 -8.08 -45.65
C VAL A 132 -13.30 -7.42 -46.84
N MET A 133 -12.80 -6.19 -46.68
CA MET A 133 -12.07 -5.48 -47.73
C MET A 133 -10.81 -6.23 -48.18
N ILE A 134 -10.06 -6.84 -47.25
CA ILE A 134 -8.86 -7.63 -47.57
C ILE A 134 -9.23 -8.91 -48.33
N VAL A 135 -10.29 -9.61 -47.91
CA VAL A 135 -10.73 -10.84 -48.56
C VAL A 135 -11.21 -10.55 -49.98
N ASP A 136 -12.03 -9.52 -50.15
CA ASP A 136 -12.56 -9.09 -51.45
C ASP A 136 -11.43 -8.72 -52.43
N PHE A 137 -10.46 -7.93 -51.97
CA PHE A 137 -9.24 -7.63 -52.73
C PHE A 137 -8.46 -8.89 -53.09
N GLY A 138 -8.34 -9.85 -52.17
CA GLY A 138 -7.65 -11.11 -52.40
C GLY A 138 -8.34 -12.00 -53.44
N THR A 139 -9.67 -11.99 -53.52
CA THR A 139 -10.44 -12.83 -54.43
C THR A 139 -10.60 -12.23 -55.83
N GLU A 140 -10.84 -10.92 -55.93
CA GLU A 140 -11.22 -10.29 -57.20
C GLU A 140 -10.06 -9.55 -57.87
N ASP A 141 -9.30 -8.78 -57.09
CA ASP A 141 -8.29 -7.86 -57.63
C ASP A 141 -6.88 -8.44 -57.65
N LEU A 142 -6.49 -9.23 -56.66
CA LEU A 142 -5.15 -9.78 -56.55
C LEU A 142 -4.82 -10.69 -57.74
N THR A 143 -5.74 -11.56 -58.12
CA THR A 143 -5.66 -12.44 -59.29
C THR A 143 -5.53 -11.65 -60.60
N ARG A 144 -6.25 -10.52 -60.73
CA ARG A 144 -6.15 -9.62 -61.88
C ARG A 144 -4.79 -8.92 -61.93
N VAL A 145 -4.28 -8.46 -60.79
CA VAL A 145 -2.97 -7.79 -60.68
C VAL A 145 -1.83 -8.78 -60.98
N LEU A 146 -1.86 -9.99 -60.43
CA LEU A 146 -0.88 -11.04 -60.72
C LEU A 146 -0.94 -11.51 -62.18
N GLY A 147 -2.14 -11.68 -62.75
CA GLY A 147 -2.34 -12.04 -64.15
C GLY A 147 -1.82 -10.97 -65.11
N GLY A 148 -2.06 -9.70 -64.82
CA GLY A 148 -1.51 -8.57 -65.57
C GLY A 148 0.03 -8.56 -65.52
N ALA A 149 0.61 -8.67 -64.32
CA ALA A 149 2.06 -8.72 -64.14
C ALA A 149 2.74 -9.90 -64.88
N ALA A 150 2.12 -11.09 -64.85
CA ALA A 150 2.59 -12.24 -65.60
C ALA A 150 2.49 -12.02 -67.12
N GLY A 151 1.42 -11.37 -67.61
CA GLY A 151 1.25 -11.00 -69.01
C GLY A 151 2.33 -10.03 -69.51
N HIS A 152 2.73 -9.05 -68.69
CA HIS A 152 3.82 -8.13 -69.02
C HIS A 152 5.18 -8.83 -69.12
N LEU A 153 5.45 -9.81 -68.24
CA LEU A 153 6.67 -10.63 -68.30
C LEU A 153 6.70 -11.56 -69.53
N HIS A 154 5.54 -12.11 -69.92
CA HIS A 154 5.44 -12.95 -71.11
C HIS A 154 5.55 -12.13 -72.41
N ALA A 155 5.00 -10.91 -72.44
CA ALA A 155 5.17 -9.97 -73.56
C ALA A 155 6.63 -9.51 -73.71
N ALA A 156 7.35 -9.34 -72.60
CA ALA A 156 8.78 -9.00 -72.61
C ALA A 156 9.69 -10.16 -73.07
N THR A 157 9.24 -11.42 -72.90
CA THR A 157 9.99 -12.62 -73.30
C THR A 157 9.56 -13.21 -74.64
N GLY A 158 8.39 -12.85 -75.16
CA GLY A 158 7.83 -13.34 -76.43
C GLY A 158 8.11 -12.49 -77.66
N ALA A 159 8.96 -11.45 -77.58
CA ALA A 159 9.37 -10.70 -78.78
C ALA A 159 10.23 -11.60 -79.69
N PRO A 160 9.81 -11.89 -80.94
CA PRO A 160 10.61 -12.72 -81.83
C PRO A 160 11.87 -11.95 -82.24
N GLY A 161 13.02 -12.45 -81.82
CA GLY A 161 14.32 -11.92 -82.25
C GLY A 161 14.48 -12.06 -83.76
N THR A 162 14.31 -10.95 -84.48
CA THR A 162 14.85 -10.78 -85.83
C THR A 162 16.37 -10.72 -85.75
N GLY A 163 17.00 -11.90 -85.73
CA GLY A 163 18.43 -12.06 -85.93
C GLY A 163 18.79 -11.85 -87.39
N THR A 164 19.10 -10.62 -87.78
CA THR A 164 19.87 -10.35 -89.00
C THR A 164 21.36 -10.46 -88.67
N ILE A 165 21.90 -11.67 -88.84
CA ILE A 165 23.34 -11.92 -88.86
C ILE A 165 23.79 -11.77 -90.32
N SER A 166 24.42 -10.64 -90.65
CA SER A 166 25.09 -10.45 -91.95
C SER A 166 26.38 -11.26 -91.98
N PRO A 167 26.67 -12.06 -93.02
CA PRO A 167 27.99 -12.66 -93.18
C PRO A 167 28.93 -11.63 -93.81
N VAL A 168 30.05 -11.38 -93.15
CA VAL A 168 31.23 -10.72 -93.72
C VAL A 168 31.96 -11.76 -94.57
N HIS A 169 32.12 -11.48 -95.87
CA HIS A 169 33.13 -12.13 -96.71
C HIS A 169 33.80 -11.11 -97.63
N GLY A 170 35.14 -11.05 -97.50
CA GLY A 170 36.17 -10.88 -98.52
C GLY A 170 35.96 -9.89 -99.65
#